data_AF-A0A8J9YVE6-F1
#
_entry.id   AF-A0A8J9YVE6-F1
#
_cell.length_a   1.000
_cell.length_b   1.000
_cell.length_c   1.000
_cell.angle_alpha   90.00
_cell.angle_beta   90.00
_cell.angle_gamma   90.00
#
_symmetry.space_group_name_H-M   'P 1'
#
loop_
_entity.id
_entity.type
_entity.pdbx_description
1 polymer ?
#
loop_
_entity_poly.entity_id
_entity_poly.type
_entity_poly.pdbx_seq_one_letter_code
_entity_poly.pdbx_strand_id
1 'polypeptide(L)'
;MRGEDATTADIPLFDGTAKSAEGYGFELIWDELRSDGFELHVHWQDGDSSSEKSFDTFFPNGKVMYCGGHVSRAHGKQLETLSKMKTFTPDFMKRHSTSEWEYKELEKLKCHCEPRHKGNCGCLSPKTVKQMKINHFAALVQSGNEHTLYARRMQDLGKYHARNIHQWEGGKCDFHGERRCTCKKCSPADMKCTGEPYSTCPFHSKAYEIECYQRAKKSADVIHPQGAAASMELPFLSPFLSHRRKIHY
;
A
#
# COMPACT_ATOMS: atom_id res chain seq x y z
N MET A 1 2.56 -18.41 -21.94
CA MET A 1 1.50 -18.26 -22.95
C MET A 1 0.96 -16.84 -22.80
N ARG A 2 1.31 -15.94 -23.72
CA ARG A 2 0.70 -14.61 -23.83
C ARG A 2 -0.35 -14.76 -24.93
N GLY A 3 -1.61 -14.54 -24.60
CA GLY A 3 -2.65 -14.44 -25.61
C GLY A 3 -2.32 -13.27 -26.53
N GLU A 4 -2.42 -13.51 -27.83
CA GLU A 4 -2.49 -12.43 -28.82
C GLU A 4 -3.86 -11.78 -28.67
N ASP A 5 -4.01 -10.89 -27.70
CA ASP A 5 -5.18 -10.03 -27.64
C ASP A 5 -5.09 -9.06 -28.82
N ALA A 6 -6.16 -8.99 -29.63
CA ALA A 6 -6.28 -8.02 -30.71
C ALA A 6 -6.08 -6.61 -30.15
N THR A 7 -5.04 -5.93 -30.61
CA THR A 7 -4.75 -4.55 -30.23
C THR A 7 -5.80 -3.62 -30.84
N THR A 8 -6.33 -2.67 -30.07
CA THR A 8 -7.26 -1.62 -30.51
C THR A 8 -6.62 -0.58 -31.44
N ALA A 9 -5.54 -0.94 -32.13
CA ALA A 9 -4.75 -0.03 -32.98
C ALA A 9 -5.55 0.52 -34.17
N ASP A 10 -6.54 -0.25 -34.63
CA ASP A 10 -7.34 0.07 -35.82
C ASP A 10 -8.66 0.76 -35.49
N ILE A 11 -8.95 0.99 -34.20
CA ILE A 11 -10.13 1.71 -33.76
C ILE A 11 -9.80 3.21 -33.80
N PRO A 12 -10.51 4.03 -34.59
CA PRO A 12 -10.34 5.48 -34.53
C PRO A 12 -10.64 5.94 -33.10
N LEU A 13 -9.59 6.31 -32.37
CA LEU A 13 -9.71 6.90 -31.05
C LEU A 13 -10.43 8.23 -31.21
N PHE A 14 -11.56 8.39 -30.52
CA PHE A 14 -12.28 9.66 -30.47
C PHE A 14 -11.34 10.75 -29.94
N ASP A 15 -11.40 11.97 -30.47
CA ASP A 15 -10.57 13.11 -30.05
C ASP A 15 -10.92 13.54 -28.60
N GLY A 16 -10.45 12.73 -27.64
CA GLY A 16 -10.54 12.93 -26.21
C GLY A 16 -11.86 12.50 -25.57
N THR A 17 -11.83 11.44 -24.75
CA THR A 17 -12.54 11.52 -23.46
C THR A 17 -11.63 12.29 -22.51
N ALA A 18 -11.88 13.59 -22.36
CA ALA A 18 -11.25 14.36 -21.29
C ALA A 18 -11.63 13.74 -19.94
N LYS A 19 -10.77 13.81 -18.91
CA LYS A 19 -11.13 13.39 -17.54
C LYS A 19 -12.45 14.01 -17.04
N SER A 20 -12.83 15.17 -17.58
CA SER A 20 -14.14 15.80 -17.33
C SER A 20 -15.32 15.01 -17.90
N ALA A 21 -15.15 14.29 -19.00
CA ALA A 21 -16.14 13.40 -19.57
C ALA A 21 -16.37 12.15 -18.70
N GLU A 22 -15.35 11.67 -17.97
CA GLU A 22 -15.53 10.61 -16.96
C GLU A 22 -16.46 11.10 -15.84
N GLY A 23 -16.28 12.34 -15.37
CA GLY A 23 -17.13 12.95 -14.36
C GLY A 23 -18.60 13.06 -14.78
N TYR A 24 -18.85 13.60 -15.98
CA TYR A 24 -20.22 13.71 -16.51
C TYR A 24 -20.83 12.33 -16.84
N GLY A 25 -20.02 11.38 -17.31
CA GLY A 25 -20.45 10.00 -17.51
C GLY A 25 -20.92 9.33 -16.21
N PHE A 26 -20.24 9.59 -15.09
CA PHE A 26 -20.71 9.12 -13.78
C PHE A 26 -22.05 9.74 -13.39
N GLU A 27 -22.27 11.03 -13.64
CA GLU A 27 -23.56 11.68 -13.34
C GLU A 27 -24.71 11.04 -14.12
N LEU A 28 -24.51 10.71 -15.40
CA LEU A 28 -25.51 10.00 -16.21
C LEU A 28 -25.81 8.61 -15.64
N ILE A 29 -24.78 7.86 -15.25
CA ILE A 29 -24.92 6.53 -14.64
C ILE A 29 -25.67 6.63 -13.30
N TRP A 30 -25.35 7.63 -12.47
CA TRP A 30 -26.04 7.84 -11.20
C TRP A 30 -27.51 8.22 -11.38
N ASP A 31 -27.80 9.04 -12.39
CA ASP A 31 -29.18 9.43 -12.71
C ASP A 31 -30.02 8.25 -13.19
N GLU A 32 -29.45 7.40 -14.06
CA GLU A 32 -30.09 6.18 -14.54
C GLU A 32 -30.34 5.20 -13.40
N LEU A 33 -29.33 4.88 -12.58
CA LEU A 33 -29.47 3.98 -11.44
C LEU A 33 -30.52 4.48 -10.43
N ARG A 34 -30.55 5.78 -10.15
CA ARG A 34 -31.56 6.37 -9.29
C ARG A 34 -32.96 6.30 -9.91
N SER A 35 -33.07 6.55 -11.22
CA SER A 35 -34.33 6.48 -11.97
C SER A 35 -34.90 5.05 -11.99
N ASP A 36 -34.02 4.06 -12.05
CA ASP A 36 -34.36 2.64 -11.94
C ASP A 36 -34.68 2.19 -10.50
N GLY A 37 -34.60 3.10 -9.53
CA GLY A 37 -34.96 2.84 -8.13
C GLY A 37 -33.87 2.15 -7.31
N PHE A 38 -32.61 2.14 -7.78
CA PHE A 38 -31.50 1.62 -6.99
C PHE A 38 -31.09 2.56 -5.86
N GLU A 39 -30.73 1.99 -4.71
CA GLU A 39 -30.11 2.69 -3.59
C GLU A 39 -28.64 2.24 -3.45
N LEU A 40 -27.70 3.07 -3.88
CA LEU A 40 -26.28 2.75 -3.76
C LEU A 40 -25.76 3.10 -2.37
N HIS A 41 -25.41 2.07 -1.59
CA HIS A 41 -24.85 2.23 -0.26
C HIS A 41 -23.34 2.40 -0.23
N VAL A 42 -22.62 1.92 -1.25
CA VAL A 42 -21.14 1.97 -1.28
C VAL A 42 -20.64 2.26 -2.69
N HIS A 43 -19.74 3.24 -2.80
CA HIS A 43 -19.02 3.56 -4.03
C HIS A 43 -17.52 3.35 -3.84
N TRP A 44 -16.93 2.44 -4.61
CA TRP A 44 -15.49 2.17 -4.57
C TRP A 44 -14.78 2.98 -5.65
N GLN A 45 -13.84 3.83 -5.25
CA GLN A 45 -13.11 4.70 -6.17
C GLN A 45 -11.60 4.66 -5.95
N ASP A 46 -10.91 5.32 -6.87
CA ASP A 46 -9.48 5.59 -6.77
C ASP A 46 -9.23 6.83 -5.89
N GLY A 47 -8.04 6.92 -5.31
CA GLY A 47 -7.71 7.99 -4.35
C GLY A 47 -7.61 9.40 -4.96
N ASP A 48 -7.59 9.53 -6.28
CA ASP A 48 -7.58 10.78 -7.04
C ASP A 48 -8.84 10.96 -7.91
N SER A 49 -9.89 10.14 -7.68
CA SER A 49 -11.15 10.27 -8.40
C SER A 49 -11.93 11.50 -7.95
N SER A 50 -12.57 12.19 -8.90
CA SER A 50 -13.52 13.27 -8.62
C SER A 50 -14.97 12.77 -8.45
N SER A 51 -15.19 11.45 -8.58
CA SER A 51 -16.52 10.84 -8.56
C SER A 51 -17.24 10.93 -7.22
N GLU A 52 -16.53 11.16 -6.12
CA GLU A 52 -17.12 11.35 -4.78
C GLU A 52 -18.13 12.50 -4.76
N LYS A 53 -17.78 13.65 -5.36
CA LYS A 53 -18.68 14.82 -5.37
C LYS A 53 -19.97 14.56 -6.14
N SER A 54 -19.88 13.89 -7.29
CA SER A 54 -21.07 13.52 -8.05
C SER A 54 -21.85 12.43 -7.31
N PHE A 55 -21.19 11.41 -6.78
CA PHE A 55 -21.85 10.36 -6.00
C PHE A 55 -22.65 10.92 -4.81
N ASP A 56 -22.07 11.83 -4.01
CA ASP A 56 -22.75 12.47 -2.88
C ASP A 56 -23.99 13.28 -3.30
N THR A 57 -24.01 13.79 -4.54
CA THR A 57 -25.16 14.55 -5.07
C THR A 57 -26.35 13.64 -5.37
N PHE A 58 -26.11 12.43 -5.85
CA PHE A 58 -27.17 11.48 -6.23
C PHE A 58 -27.53 10.51 -5.09
N PHE A 59 -26.55 10.12 -4.29
CA PHE A 59 -26.66 9.14 -3.21
C PHE A 59 -26.03 9.67 -1.90
N PRO A 60 -26.62 10.71 -1.27
CA PRO A 60 -26.04 11.41 -0.12
C PRO A 60 -25.91 10.54 1.15
N ASN A 61 -26.62 9.40 1.20
CA ASN A 61 -26.53 8.42 2.29
C ASN A 61 -25.54 7.29 1.99
N GLY A 62 -24.98 7.25 0.78
CA GLY A 62 -23.99 6.27 0.38
C GLY A 62 -22.62 6.57 0.99
N LYS A 63 -21.76 5.54 1.05
CA LYS A 63 -20.41 5.66 1.57
C LYS A 63 -19.38 5.53 0.45
N VAL A 64 -18.47 6.48 0.38
CA VAL A 64 -17.30 6.39 -0.51
C VAL A 64 -16.19 5.59 0.15
N MET A 65 -15.64 4.64 -0.61
CA MET A 65 -14.58 3.73 -0.20
C MET A 65 -13.45 3.74 -1.24
N TYR A 66 -12.24 3.42 -0.83
CA TYR A 66 -11.07 3.36 -1.71
C TYR A 66 -10.72 1.93 -2.11
N CYS A 67 -10.52 1.73 -3.41
CA CYS A 67 -10.13 0.45 -3.96
C CYS A 67 -8.80 -0.04 -3.35
N GLY A 68 -8.82 -1.22 -2.72
CA GLY A 68 -7.66 -1.85 -2.08
C GLY A 68 -6.45 -2.03 -3.02
N GLY A 69 -6.70 -2.35 -4.29
CA GLY A 69 -5.67 -2.43 -5.33
C GLY A 69 -4.98 -1.09 -5.57
N HIS A 70 -5.76 -0.01 -5.69
CA HIS A 70 -5.23 1.34 -5.87
C HIS A 70 -4.54 1.88 -4.61
N VAL A 71 -5.04 1.54 -3.43
CA VAL A 71 -4.36 1.84 -2.16
C VAL A 71 -2.98 1.16 -2.12
N SER A 72 -2.89 -0.11 -2.52
CA SER A 72 -1.62 -0.85 -2.60
C SER A 72 -0.65 -0.28 -3.64
N ARG A 73 -1.18 0.17 -4.79
CA ARG A 73 -0.38 0.87 -5.82
C ARG A 73 0.14 2.21 -5.31
N ALA A 74 -0.70 2.98 -4.63
CA ALA A 74 -0.35 4.26 -4.03
C ALA A 74 0.71 4.09 -2.92
N HIS A 75 0.58 3.04 -2.11
CA HIS A 75 1.59 2.68 -1.12
C HIS A 75 2.96 2.47 -1.77
N GLY A 76 3.01 1.65 -2.83
CA GLY A 76 4.24 1.44 -3.60
C GLY A 76 4.86 2.73 -4.15
N LYS A 77 4.06 3.59 -4.79
CA LYS A 77 4.52 4.89 -5.32
C LYS A 77 5.07 5.79 -4.21
N GLN A 78 4.46 5.79 -3.04
CA GLN A 78 4.93 6.57 -1.91
C GLN A 78 6.29 6.06 -1.41
N LEU A 79 6.50 4.74 -1.34
CA LEU A 79 7.79 4.16 -0.99
C LEU A 79 8.90 4.53 -1.99
N GLU A 80 8.59 4.59 -3.29
CA GLU A 80 9.51 5.05 -4.33
C GLU A 80 9.86 6.54 -4.22
N THR A 81 8.94 7.36 -3.68
CA THR A 81 9.22 8.75 -3.35
C THR A 81 10.12 8.84 -2.12
N LEU A 82 9.79 8.09 -1.06
CA LEU A 82 10.57 8.04 0.17
C LEU A 82 12.01 7.53 -0.07
N SER A 83 12.21 6.57 -0.99
CA SER A 83 13.54 6.05 -1.32
C SER A 83 14.48 7.08 -1.95
N LYS A 84 13.94 8.18 -2.48
CA LYS A 84 14.69 9.30 -3.05
C LYS A 84 15.05 10.35 -2.00
N MET A 85 14.41 10.32 -0.84
CA MET A 85 14.65 11.27 0.24
C MET A 85 15.85 10.85 1.08
N LYS A 86 16.64 11.83 1.52
CA LYS A 86 17.79 11.64 2.41
C LYS A 86 17.57 12.26 3.80
N THR A 87 16.65 13.21 3.87
CA THR A 87 16.16 13.92 5.06
C THR A 87 14.69 14.24 4.84
N PHE A 88 13.95 14.52 5.91
CA PHE A 88 12.57 14.99 5.79
C PHE A 88 12.56 16.48 5.44
N THR A 89 11.60 16.90 4.60
CA THR A 89 11.37 18.32 4.33
C THR A 89 10.61 18.96 5.51
N PRO A 90 10.72 20.28 5.72
CA PRO A 90 9.92 20.98 6.73
C PRO A 90 8.43 20.71 6.61
N ASP A 91 7.90 20.70 5.38
CA ASP A 91 6.47 20.42 5.13
C ASP A 91 6.09 18.99 5.47
N PHE A 92 6.96 18.01 5.18
CA PHE A 92 6.75 16.64 5.58
C PHE A 92 6.68 16.53 7.10
N MET A 93 7.62 17.16 7.82
CA MET A 93 7.65 17.13 9.28
C MET A 93 6.44 17.84 9.89
N LYS A 94 6.01 18.98 9.35
CA LYS A 94 4.77 19.65 9.79
C LYS A 94 3.53 18.78 9.58
N ARG A 95 3.42 18.12 8.43
CA ARG A 95 2.27 17.27 8.08
C ARG A 95 2.20 15.99 8.90
N HIS A 96 3.35 15.42 9.24
CA HIS A 96 3.43 14.11 9.87
C HIS A 96 3.83 14.14 11.34
N SER A 97 4.27 15.28 11.90
CA SER A 97 4.41 15.39 13.36
C SER A 97 3.06 15.19 14.04
N THR A 98 3.05 14.36 15.07
CA THR A 98 1.84 13.99 15.82
C THR A 98 2.19 13.92 17.31
N SER A 99 1.25 13.51 18.15
CA SER A 99 1.56 13.11 19.53
C SER A 99 2.52 11.92 19.60
N GLU A 100 2.62 11.08 18.56
CA GLU A 100 3.54 9.94 18.54
C GLU A 100 4.96 10.30 18.10
N TRP A 101 5.14 11.34 17.27
CA TRP A 101 6.47 11.71 16.75
C TRP A 101 6.65 13.22 16.75
N GLU A 102 7.68 13.69 17.45
CA GLU A 102 7.97 15.12 17.51
C GLU A 102 8.72 15.60 16.27
N TYR A 103 8.45 16.84 15.86
CA TYR A 103 9.17 17.50 14.77
C TYR A 103 10.70 17.40 14.94
N LYS A 104 11.19 17.64 16.18
CA LYS A 104 12.63 17.62 16.51
C LYS A 104 13.26 16.22 16.39
N GLU A 105 12.48 15.16 16.54
CA GLU A 105 12.97 13.79 16.33
C GLU A 105 13.13 13.50 14.83
N LEU A 106 12.15 13.91 14.03
CA LEU A 106 12.18 13.74 12.58
C LEU A 106 13.33 14.54 11.94
N GLU A 107 13.58 15.76 12.42
CA GLU A 107 14.64 16.64 11.92
C GLU A 107 16.06 16.03 12.06
N LYS A 108 16.28 15.25 13.12
CA LYS A 108 17.59 14.62 13.38
C LYS A 108 17.88 13.43 12.47
N LEU A 109 16.86 12.88 11.81
CA LEU A 109 17.02 11.67 11.00
C LEU A 109 17.60 11.98 9.62
N LYS A 110 18.70 11.31 9.31
CA LYS A 110 19.35 11.35 7.99
C LYS A 110 19.60 9.94 7.48
N CYS A 111 19.56 9.77 6.17
CA CYS A 111 19.91 8.51 5.55
C CYS A 111 21.42 8.25 5.69
N HIS A 112 21.80 7.10 6.27
CA HIS A 112 23.22 6.74 6.45
C HIS A 112 23.95 6.46 5.13
N CYS A 113 23.25 6.39 3.99
CA CYS A 113 23.89 6.22 2.69
C CYS A 113 24.56 7.50 2.21
N GLU A 114 24.43 8.64 2.90
CA GLU A 114 25.20 9.85 2.59
C GLU A 114 26.72 9.61 2.73
N PRO A 115 27.55 10.17 1.83
CA PRO A 115 27.20 11.01 0.68
C PRO A 115 26.78 10.21 -0.58
N ARG A 116 26.88 8.88 -0.58
CA ARG A 116 26.62 7.99 -1.73
C ARG A 116 25.14 7.69 -1.98
N HIS A 117 24.23 8.51 -1.45
CA HIS A 117 22.80 8.30 -1.59
C HIS A 117 22.37 8.38 -3.05
N LYS A 118 21.53 7.45 -3.48
CA LYS A 118 20.88 7.42 -4.80
C LYS A 118 19.40 7.13 -4.60
N GLY A 119 18.56 7.44 -5.58
CA GLY A 119 17.10 7.22 -5.51
C GLY A 119 16.66 5.77 -5.29
N ASN A 120 17.59 4.82 -5.37
CA ASN A 120 17.46 3.40 -5.10
C ASN A 120 18.46 2.92 -4.04
N CYS A 121 18.76 3.74 -3.04
CA CYS A 121 19.73 3.37 -2.01
C CYS A 121 19.34 2.03 -1.37
N GLY A 122 20.33 1.26 -0.90
CA GLY A 122 20.13 -0.11 -0.41
C GLY A 122 19.16 -0.25 0.77
N CYS A 123 18.71 0.87 1.35
CA CYS A 123 17.69 0.95 2.40
C CYS A 123 16.27 0.71 1.86
N LEU A 124 15.91 1.33 0.73
CA LEU A 124 14.62 1.16 0.04
C LEU A 124 14.86 0.82 -1.44
N SER A 125 15.53 -0.30 -1.67
CA SER A 125 15.76 -0.80 -3.02
C SER A 125 14.43 -1.18 -3.72
N PRO A 126 14.37 -1.24 -5.07
CA PRO A 126 13.17 -1.70 -5.78
C PRO A 126 12.68 -3.08 -5.32
N LYS A 127 13.61 -3.98 -4.94
CA LYS A 127 13.28 -5.29 -4.38
C LYS A 127 12.60 -5.16 -3.01
N THR A 128 13.11 -4.27 -2.16
CA THR A 128 12.52 -3.95 -0.85
C THR A 128 11.12 -3.37 -1.01
N VAL A 129 10.94 -2.39 -1.91
CA VAL A 129 9.64 -1.77 -2.20
C VAL A 129 8.65 -2.82 -2.70
N LYS A 130 9.07 -3.70 -3.63
CA LYS A 130 8.23 -4.81 -4.10
C LYS A 130 7.77 -5.70 -2.94
N GLN A 131 8.66 -6.05 -2.02
CA GLN A 131 8.31 -6.86 -0.87
C GLN A 131 7.34 -6.14 0.08
N MET A 132 7.58 -4.86 0.37
CA MET A 132 6.68 -4.05 1.22
C MET A 132 5.27 -3.93 0.60
N LYS A 133 5.15 -3.81 -0.72
CA LYS A 133 3.86 -3.87 -1.42
C LYS A 133 3.15 -5.20 -1.25
N ILE A 134 3.88 -6.32 -1.35
CA ILE A 134 3.34 -7.66 -1.11
C ILE A 134 2.84 -7.77 0.34
N ASN A 135 3.62 -7.30 1.30
CA ASN A 135 3.25 -7.33 2.73
C ASN A 135 2.00 -6.49 3.00
N HIS A 136 1.92 -5.28 2.44
CA HIS A 136 0.73 -4.43 2.51
C HIS A 136 -0.51 -5.13 1.92
N PHE A 137 -0.38 -5.70 0.72
CA PHE A 137 -1.49 -6.41 0.09
C PHE A 137 -1.93 -7.64 0.90
N ALA A 138 -0.97 -8.38 1.46
CA ALA A 138 -1.26 -9.50 2.34
C ALA A 138 -1.98 -9.04 3.63
N ALA A 139 -1.54 -7.94 4.25
CA ALA A 139 -2.22 -7.37 5.41
C ALA A 139 -3.66 -6.97 5.07
N LEU A 140 -3.88 -6.37 3.90
CA LEU A 140 -5.22 -6.01 3.44
C LEU A 140 -6.12 -7.23 3.26
N VAL A 141 -5.70 -8.23 2.49
CA VAL A 141 -6.50 -9.44 2.22
C VAL A 141 -6.75 -10.25 3.50
N GLN A 142 -5.74 -10.43 4.34
CA GLN A 142 -5.86 -11.21 5.57
C GLN A 142 -6.67 -10.54 6.67
N SER A 143 -7.02 -9.26 6.50
CA SER A 143 -7.88 -8.56 7.44
C SER A 143 -9.37 -8.76 7.15
N GLY A 144 -9.72 -9.32 5.99
CA GLY A 144 -11.11 -9.56 5.60
C GLY A 144 -11.94 -8.28 5.71
N ASN A 145 -12.96 -8.31 6.56
CA ASN A 145 -13.87 -7.19 6.79
C ASN A 145 -13.53 -6.38 8.06
N GLU A 146 -12.44 -6.72 8.74
CA GLU A 146 -12.00 -6.08 9.98
C GLU A 146 -11.01 -4.95 9.70
N HIS A 147 -11.52 -3.73 9.50
CA HIS A 147 -10.67 -2.57 9.22
C HIS A 147 -9.69 -2.28 10.38
N THR A 148 -10.08 -2.56 11.62
CA THR A 148 -9.24 -2.40 12.82
C THR A 148 -8.06 -3.38 12.81
N LEU A 149 -8.27 -4.61 12.34
CA LEU A 149 -7.22 -5.60 12.16
C LEU A 149 -6.22 -5.15 11.08
N TYR A 150 -6.71 -4.59 9.98
CA TYR A 150 -5.84 -3.99 8.96
C TYR A 150 -5.03 -2.82 9.50
N ALA A 151 -5.67 -1.91 10.25
CA ALA A 151 -4.99 -0.79 10.88
C ALA A 151 -3.86 -1.26 11.79
N ARG A 152 -4.14 -2.25 12.66
CA ARG A 152 -3.15 -2.85 13.55
C ARG A 152 -2.01 -3.49 12.77
N ARG A 153 -2.29 -4.34 11.77
CA ARG A 153 -1.27 -4.99 10.92
C ARG A 153 -0.39 -3.97 10.21
N MET A 154 -0.96 -2.88 9.72
CA MET A 154 -0.20 -1.79 9.11
C MET A 154 0.73 -1.10 10.12
N GLN A 155 0.23 -0.80 11.33
CA GLN A 155 1.07 -0.26 12.40
C GLN A 155 2.19 -1.22 12.78
N ASP A 156 1.92 -2.52 12.88
CA ASP A 156 2.93 -3.54 13.22
C ASP A 156 4.00 -3.67 12.13
N LEU A 157 3.60 -3.63 10.84
CA LEU A 157 4.52 -3.58 9.70
C LEU A 157 5.46 -2.36 9.79
N GLY A 158 4.93 -1.20 10.16
CA GLY A 158 5.70 0.03 10.32
C GLY A 158 6.62 0.02 11.54
N LYS A 159 6.09 -0.35 12.70
CA LYS A 159 6.80 -0.26 14.00
C LYS A 159 7.87 -1.35 14.15
N TYR A 160 7.57 -2.57 13.74
CA TYR A 160 8.44 -3.73 14.03
C TYR A 160 9.21 -4.20 12.80
N HIS A 161 8.52 -4.48 11.69
CA HIS A 161 9.16 -5.03 10.49
C HIS A 161 10.12 -4.02 9.83
N ALA A 162 9.79 -2.74 9.81
CA ALA A 162 10.67 -1.70 9.27
C ALA A 162 12.04 -1.61 9.97
N ARG A 163 12.09 -2.04 11.25
CA ARG A 163 13.23 -1.88 12.15
C ARG A 163 13.91 -3.22 12.49
N ASN A 164 13.48 -4.32 11.86
CA ASN A 164 13.96 -5.68 12.17
C ASN A 164 13.79 -6.04 13.67
N ILE A 165 12.74 -5.53 14.31
CA ILE A 165 12.43 -5.84 15.71
C ILE A 165 11.55 -7.09 15.71
N HIS A 166 12.11 -8.23 16.09
CA HIS A 166 11.44 -9.54 16.07
C HIS A 166 11.34 -10.18 17.45
N GLN A 167 10.98 -9.40 18.47
CA GLN A 167 10.64 -9.94 19.80
C GLN A 167 9.21 -10.52 19.77
N TRP A 168 9.05 -11.68 19.13
CA TRP A 168 7.84 -12.51 19.18
C TRP A 168 8.18 -13.85 19.82
N GLU A 169 7.20 -14.55 20.39
CA GLU A 169 7.37 -15.95 20.79
C GLU A 169 7.81 -16.77 19.55
N GLY A 170 9.06 -17.26 19.53
CA GLY A 170 9.65 -17.98 18.39
C GLY A 170 10.62 -17.18 17.50
N GLY A 171 10.78 -15.87 17.69
CA GLY A 171 11.93 -15.07 17.22
C GLY A 171 12.19 -14.97 15.71
N LYS A 172 11.32 -15.50 14.84
CA LYS A 172 11.51 -15.52 13.38
C LYS A 172 10.50 -14.62 12.67
N CYS A 173 10.99 -13.86 11.70
CA CYS A 173 10.16 -13.05 10.81
C CYS A 173 9.71 -13.87 9.61
N ASP A 174 8.42 -13.95 9.35
CA ASP A 174 7.87 -14.67 8.19
C ASP A 174 8.14 -13.98 6.84
N PHE A 175 8.66 -12.75 6.87
CA PHE A 175 8.82 -11.90 5.70
C PHE A 175 10.27 -11.87 5.16
N HIS A 176 11.27 -12.14 6.00
CA HIS A 176 12.67 -12.24 5.57
C HIS A 176 13.55 -13.06 6.54
N GLY A 177 14.68 -13.59 6.03
CA GLY A 177 15.71 -14.24 6.85
C GLY A 177 16.45 -13.26 7.77
N GLU A 178 17.07 -13.76 8.84
CA GLU A 178 17.73 -12.96 9.88
C GLU A 178 18.91 -12.11 9.38
N ARG A 179 19.58 -12.56 8.30
CA ARG A 179 20.78 -11.94 7.75
C ARG A 179 20.59 -11.55 6.28
N ARG A 180 21.42 -10.63 5.78
CA ARG A 180 21.57 -10.26 4.37
C ARG A 180 22.91 -10.78 3.87
N CYS A 181 22.90 -11.35 2.66
CA CYS A 181 24.10 -11.81 1.99
C CYS A 181 25.04 -10.63 1.67
N THR A 182 26.29 -10.70 2.12
CA THR A 182 27.32 -9.69 1.85
C THR A 182 28.20 -10.06 0.64
N CYS A 183 28.30 -11.34 0.29
CA CYS A 183 29.19 -11.82 -0.76
C CYS A 183 28.59 -11.79 -2.18
N LYS A 184 27.30 -11.44 -2.32
CA LYS A 184 26.52 -11.46 -3.58
C LYS A 184 26.45 -12.81 -4.32
N LYS A 185 26.96 -13.90 -3.73
CA LYS A 185 26.99 -15.25 -4.31
C LYS A 185 25.97 -16.20 -3.69
N CYS A 186 25.40 -15.86 -2.53
CA CYS A 186 24.40 -16.69 -1.88
C CYS A 186 22.99 -16.43 -2.39
N SER A 187 22.18 -17.49 -2.41
CA SER A 187 20.74 -17.35 -2.55
C SER A 187 20.14 -16.82 -1.24
N PRO A 188 19.02 -16.06 -1.27
CA PRO A 188 18.35 -15.60 -0.05
C PRO A 188 17.78 -16.73 0.81
N ALA A 189 17.49 -17.90 0.22
CA ALA A 189 16.91 -19.05 0.91
C ALA A 189 17.98 -20.00 1.49
N ASP A 190 19.19 -19.98 0.93
CA ASP A 190 20.30 -20.84 1.32
C ASP A 190 21.59 -20.00 1.40
N MET A 191 21.74 -19.32 2.54
CA MET A 191 22.77 -18.32 2.77
C MET A 191 23.97 -18.95 3.48
N LYS A 192 25.08 -19.11 2.75
CA LYS A 192 26.31 -19.75 3.25
C LYS A 192 27.37 -18.77 3.74
N CYS A 193 27.19 -17.47 3.53
CA CYS A 193 28.12 -16.45 4.02
C CYS A 193 27.77 -16.04 5.44
N THR A 194 28.73 -15.43 6.15
CA THR A 194 28.52 -14.85 7.50
C THR A 194 27.33 -13.89 7.52
N GLY A 195 27.14 -13.15 6.42
CA GLY A 195 26.06 -12.17 6.26
C GLY A 195 26.18 -10.99 7.21
N GLU A 196 25.29 -10.02 7.07
CA GLU A 196 25.11 -8.93 8.02
C GLU A 196 23.66 -8.92 8.52
N PRO A 197 23.38 -8.47 9.75
CA PRO A 197 22.00 -8.32 10.22
C PRO A 197 21.20 -7.44 9.25
N TYR A 198 19.94 -7.81 8.99
CA TYR A 198 19.07 -6.95 8.20
C TYR A 198 18.86 -5.62 8.96
N SER A 199 19.39 -4.52 8.44
CA SER A 199 19.04 -3.19 8.96
C SER A 199 18.65 -2.28 7.80
N THR A 200 17.49 -1.65 7.94
CA THR A 200 17.13 -0.46 7.18
C THR A 200 17.66 0.75 7.96
N CYS A 201 18.03 1.83 7.28
CA CYS A 201 18.51 3.01 7.99
C CYS A 201 17.41 3.62 8.88
N PRO A 202 17.76 4.20 10.04
CA PRO A 202 16.77 4.81 10.96
C PRO A 202 15.81 5.78 10.26
N PHE A 203 16.33 6.56 9.29
CA PHE A 203 15.53 7.46 8.47
C PHE A 203 14.47 6.73 7.63
N HIS A 204 14.85 5.74 6.83
CA HIS A 204 13.91 5.03 5.96
C HIS A 204 12.98 4.08 6.73
N SER A 205 13.43 3.54 7.86
CA SER A 205 12.57 2.79 8.78
C SER A 205 11.48 3.70 9.33
N LYS A 206 11.83 4.91 9.79
CA LYS A 206 10.85 5.89 10.27
C LYS A 206 9.95 6.39 9.13
N ALA A 207 10.50 6.62 7.94
CA ALA A 207 9.70 7.02 6.78
C ALA A 207 8.66 5.95 6.41
N TYR A 208 9.03 4.67 6.46
CA TYR A 208 8.11 3.56 6.21
C TYR A 208 7.05 3.43 7.32
N GLU A 209 7.45 3.58 8.58
CA GLU A 209 6.52 3.60 9.73
C GLU A 209 5.46 4.70 9.59
N ILE A 210 5.85 5.91 9.19
CA ILE A 210 4.93 7.02 8.95
C ILE A 210 3.94 6.67 7.84
N GLU A 211 4.42 6.12 6.72
CA GLU A 211 3.56 5.70 5.61
C GLU A 211 2.56 4.62 6.05
N CYS A 212 3.03 3.59 6.76
CA CYS A 212 2.18 2.55 7.33
C CYS A 212 1.11 3.11 8.27
N TYR A 213 1.48 4.07 9.12
CA TYR A 213 0.54 4.76 10.00
C TYR A 213 -0.51 5.55 9.22
N GLN A 214 -0.13 6.26 8.15
CA GLN A 214 -1.10 6.97 7.30
C GLN A 214 -2.09 6.00 6.64
N ARG A 215 -1.65 4.81 6.22
CA ARG A 215 -2.55 3.76 5.70
C ARG A 215 -3.49 3.23 6.77
N ALA A 216 -3.00 3.03 7.99
CA ALA A 216 -3.82 2.58 9.11
C ALA A 216 -4.94 3.58 9.46
N LYS A 217 -4.65 4.89 9.42
CA LYS A 217 -5.67 5.95 9.68
C LYS A 217 -6.84 5.91 8.70
N LYS A 218 -6.59 5.47 7.46
CA LYS A 218 -7.62 5.35 6.40
C LYS A 218 -8.27 3.97 6.35
N SER A 219 -8.05 3.11 7.34
CA SER A 219 -8.52 1.71 7.31
C SER A 219 -10.03 1.58 7.08
N ALA A 220 -10.83 2.40 7.76
CA ALA A 220 -12.30 2.39 7.66
C ALA A 220 -12.83 2.85 6.29
N ASP A 221 -11.99 3.47 5.48
CA ASP A 221 -12.30 3.93 4.12
C ASP A 221 -11.84 2.91 3.08
N VAL A 222 -11.14 1.84 3.48
CA VAL A 222 -10.57 0.82 2.58
C VAL A 222 -11.19 -0.56 2.82
N ILE A 223 -11.65 -0.85 4.04
CA ILE A 223 -12.33 -2.10 4.38
C ILE A 223 -13.73 -1.79 4.88
N HIS A 224 -14.73 -2.35 4.21
CA HIS A 224 -16.13 -2.22 4.62
C HIS A 224 -16.49 -3.35 5.61
N PRO A 225 -17.20 -3.07 6.72
CA PRO A 225 -17.50 -4.09 7.73
C PRO A 225 -18.42 -5.22 7.20
N GLN A 226 -19.22 -4.93 6.19
CA GLN A 226 -20.19 -5.88 5.61
C GLN A 226 -19.81 -6.34 4.19
N GLY A 227 -18.63 -5.93 3.69
CA GLY A 227 -18.18 -6.26 2.33
C GLY A 227 -16.66 -6.27 2.26
N ALA A 228 -16.11 -7.33 1.67
CA ALA A 228 -14.69 -7.42 1.43
C ALA A 228 -14.22 -6.19 0.62
N ALA A 229 -13.04 -5.61 0.93
CA ALA A 229 -12.35 -4.67 0.04
C ALA A 229 -12.50 -5.09 -1.43
N ALA A 230 -12.97 -4.18 -2.29
CA ALA A 230 -13.52 -4.47 -3.64
C ALA A 230 -12.64 -5.27 -4.62
N SER A 231 -11.42 -5.65 -4.27
CA SER A 231 -10.57 -6.56 -5.06
C SER A 231 -10.66 -8.04 -4.65
N MET A 232 -11.57 -8.42 -3.75
CA MET A 232 -11.56 -9.76 -3.14
C MET A 232 -12.36 -10.85 -3.87
N GLU A 233 -13.07 -10.54 -4.96
CA GLU A 233 -13.67 -11.55 -5.83
C GLU A 233 -13.15 -11.47 -7.27
N LEU A 234 -11.94 -12.00 -7.49
CA LEU A 234 -11.56 -12.53 -8.80
C LEU A 234 -11.19 -14.01 -8.61
N PRO A 235 -11.95 -14.97 -9.18
CA PRO A 235 -11.74 -16.41 -8.97
C PRO A 235 -10.42 -16.99 -9.53
N PHE A 236 -9.45 -16.16 -9.93
CA PHE A 236 -8.25 -16.60 -10.65
C PHE A 236 -6.98 -16.84 -9.81
N LEU A 237 -7.02 -16.74 -8.48
CA LEU A 237 -5.85 -16.97 -7.61
C LEU A 237 -5.94 -18.20 -6.69
N SER A 238 -6.93 -19.06 -6.92
CA SER A 238 -7.22 -20.28 -6.14
C SER A 238 -6.02 -21.25 -5.94
N PRO A 239 -5.06 -21.47 -6.87
CA PRO A 239 -4.02 -22.47 -6.62
C PRO A 239 -2.90 -22.02 -5.67
N PHE A 240 -2.68 -20.71 -5.49
CA PHE A 240 -1.56 -20.22 -4.67
C PHE A 240 -1.90 -20.04 -3.18
N LEU A 241 -3.19 -20.08 -2.83
CA LEU A 241 -3.66 -19.86 -1.46
C LEU A 241 -4.05 -21.14 -0.71
N SER A 242 -4.06 -22.31 -1.37
CA SER A 242 -4.44 -23.59 -0.73
C SER A 242 -3.42 -24.13 0.30
N HIS A 243 -2.25 -23.49 0.43
CA HIS A 243 -1.13 -23.99 1.23
C HIS A 243 -0.52 -22.97 2.21
N ARG A 244 -1.33 -22.13 2.88
CA ARG A 244 -0.81 -21.37 4.03
C ARG A 244 -1.69 -21.49 5.27
N ARG A 245 -1.05 -22.02 6.32
CA ARG A 245 -1.57 -22.28 7.65
C ARG A 245 -2.30 -21.05 8.18
N LYS A 246 -3.48 -21.27 8.75
CA LYS A 246 -4.17 -20.31 9.61
C LYS A 246 -3.18 -19.84 10.67
N ILE A 247 -2.89 -18.55 10.68
CA ILE A 247 -2.13 -17.90 11.76
C ILE A 247 -3.16 -17.61 12.84
N HIS A 248 -3.10 -18.38 13.93
CA HIS A 248 -3.75 -18.03 15.17
C HIS A 248 -2.81 -17.07 15.91
N TYR A 249 -3.33 -15.90 16.26
CA TYR A 249 -2.70 -14.94 17.17
C TYR A 249 -2.86 -15.40 18.61
#